data_AF-A0A2E1QJ60-F1
#
_entry.id   AF-A0A2E1QJ60-F1
#
_cell.length_a   1.000
_cell.length_b   1.000
_cell.length_c   1.000
_cell.angle_alpha   90.00
_cell.angle_beta   90.00
_cell.angle_gamma   90.00
#
_symmetry.space_group_name_H-M   'P 1'
#
loop_
_entity.id
_entity.type
_entity.pdbx_description
1 polymer ?
#
loop_
_entity_poly.entity_id
_entity_poly.type
_entity_poly.pdbx_seq_one_letter_code
_entity_poly.pdbx_strand_id
1 'polypeptide(L)' 'MKAAKVSKGSGEPNREKVGAVTESDLRSIADIKMNDLNANTIEQAVEMIRGTCVSMGIEVKG' A
#
# COMPACT_ATOMS: atom_id res chain seq x y z
N MET A 1 9.83 4.01 2.92
CA MET A 1 10.13 2.88 3.84
C MET A 1 9.71 3.13 5.31
N LYS A 2 8.71 3.98 5.61
CA LYS A 2 8.35 4.33 7.02
C LYS A 2 6.93 3.98 7.49
N ALA A 3 6.01 3.59 6.60
CA ALA A 3 4.63 3.29 7.00
C ALA A 3 4.43 1.85 7.50
N ALA A 4 5.23 0.88 7.05
CA ALA A 4 4.96 -0.55 7.30
C ALA A 4 5.84 -1.21 8.38
N LYS A 5 6.83 -0.53 8.97
CA LYS A 5 7.81 -1.15 9.91
C LYS A 5 8.50 -2.44 9.41
N VAL A 6 8.48 -2.74 8.12
CA VAL A 6 9.13 -3.94 7.55
C VAL A 6 10.45 -3.57 6.89
N SER A 7 11.55 -4.08 7.46
CA SER A 7 12.94 -3.81 7.04
C SER A 7 13.35 -4.58 5.77
N LYS A 8 12.54 -5.55 5.33
CA LYS A 8 12.70 -6.38 4.13
C LYS A 8 11.31 -6.73 3.60
N GLY A 9 11.07 -6.57 2.29
CA GLY A 9 9.85 -7.09 1.66
C GLY A 9 9.74 -8.62 1.82
N SER A 10 8.51 -9.15 1.81
CA SER A 10 8.23 -10.58 1.98
C SER A 10 9.04 -11.42 0.98
N GLY A 11 9.75 -12.44 1.46
CA GLY A 11 10.48 -13.38 0.61
C GLY A 11 9.56 -14.25 -0.24
N GLU A 12 8.32 -14.46 0.22
CA GLU A 12 7.23 -15.11 -0.50
C GLU A 12 5.93 -14.31 -0.26
N PRO A 13 5.63 -13.29 -1.10
CA PRO A 13 4.49 -12.38 -0.92
C PRO A 13 3.13 -13.06 -0.73
N ASN A 14 2.97 -14.26 -1.28
CA ASN A 14 1.73 -15.04 -1.22
C ASN A 14 1.64 -15.99 0.00
N ARG A 15 2.70 -16.12 0.80
CA ARG A 15 2.78 -17.03 1.95
C ARG A 15 2.97 -16.29 3.27
N GLU A 16 3.81 -15.27 3.29
CA GLU A 16 4.06 -14.44 4.47
C GLU A 16 3.50 -13.04 4.27
N LYS A 17 2.36 -12.78 4.91
CA LYS A 17 1.77 -11.44 4.94
C LYS A 17 2.56 -10.58 5.93
N VAL A 18 3.25 -9.55 5.43
CA VAL A 18 4.17 -8.72 6.23
C VAL A 18 3.49 -7.55 6.95
N GLY A 19 2.16 -7.45 6.85
CA GLY A 19 1.35 -6.45 7.54
C GLY A 19 -0.08 -6.40 6.98
N ALA A 20 -0.94 -5.61 7.62
CA ALA A 20 -2.28 -5.31 7.11
C ALA A 20 -2.52 -3.79 7.13
N VAL A 21 -3.23 -3.28 6.13
CA VAL A 21 -3.64 -1.88 6.01
C VAL A 21 -5.14 -1.81 5.70
N THR A 22 -5.81 -0.76 6.14
CA THR A 22 -7.24 -0.53 5.87
C THR A 22 -7.44 0.35 4.63
N GLU A 23 -8.64 0.38 4.06
CA GLU A 23 -8.95 1.33 2.98
C GLU A 23 -8.79 2.80 3.39
N SER A 24 -9.07 3.14 4.65
CA SER A 24 -8.82 4.48 5.20
C SER A 24 -7.33 4.83 5.24
N ASP A 25 -6.47 3.85 5.54
CA ASP A 25 -5.02 4.05 5.50
C ASP A 25 -4.54 4.28 4.07
N LEU A 26 -5.05 3.49 3.11
CA LEU A 26 -4.71 3.67 1.69
C LEU A 26 -5.09 5.07 1.20
N ARG A 27 -6.26 5.58 1.58
CA ARG A 27 -6.71 6.93 1.21
C ARG A 27 -5.83 8.01 1.83
N SER A 28 -5.42 7.84 3.09
CA SER A 28 -4.51 8.78 3.76
C SER A 28 -3.11 8.76 3.13
N ILE A 29 -2.60 7.57 2.78
CA ILE A 29 -1.31 7.44 2.08
C ILE A 29 -1.39 8.03 0.67
N ALA A 30 -2.51 7.83 -0.02
CA ALA A 30 -2.77 8.40 -1.34
C ALA A 30 -2.76 9.93 -1.29
N ASP A 31 -3.43 10.55 -0.30
CA ASP A 31 -3.47 12.00 -0.15
C ASP A 31 -2.06 12.59 0.09
N ILE A 32 -1.30 11.99 1.02
CA ILE A 32 0.07 12.41 1.34
C ILE A 32 0.99 12.27 0.12
N LYS A 33 0.82 11.19 -0.65
CA LYS A 33 1.71 10.84 -1.77
C LYS A 33 1.19 11.33 -3.12
N MET A 34 0.05 12.02 -3.17
CA MET A 34 -0.63 12.40 -4.42
C MET A 34 0.28 13.24 -5.32
N ASN A 35 1.04 14.16 -4.72
CA ASN A 35 2.00 14.99 -5.45
C ASN A 35 3.21 14.20 -6.01
N ASP A 36 3.49 13.00 -5.47
CA ASP A 36 4.56 12.11 -5.93
C ASP A 36 4.06 11.02 -6.90
N LEU A 37 2.75 10.91 -7.10
CA LEU A 37 2.11 9.90 -7.94
C LEU A 37 1.66 10.53 -9.25
N ASN A 38 1.73 9.76 -10.34
CA ASN A 38 1.14 10.13 -11.63
C ASN A 38 -0.38 9.85 -11.69
N ALA A 39 -1.06 9.85 -10.54
CA ALA A 39 -2.50 9.61 -10.47
C ALA A 39 -3.27 10.91 -10.75
N ASN A 40 -4.37 10.82 -11.50
CA ASN A 40 -5.21 11.99 -11.78
C ASN A 40 -6.29 12.20 -10.71
N THR A 41 -6.66 11.13 -10.00
CA THR A 41 -7.63 11.18 -8.89
C THR A 41 -7.13 10.41 -7.68
N ILE A 42 -7.68 10.73 -6.51
CA ILE A 42 -7.38 10.01 -5.26
C ILE A 42 -7.77 8.53 -5.39
N GLU A 43 -8.86 8.17 -6.09
CA GLU A 43 -9.19 6.76 -6.29
C GLU A 43 -8.12 6.02 -7.10
N GLN A 44 -7.58 6.65 -8.16
CA GLN A 44 -6.48 6.05 -8.93
C GLN A 44 -5.22 5.88 -8.06
N ALA A 45 -4.89 6.88 -7.23
CA ALA A 45 -3.77 6.79 -6.31
C ALA A 45 -3.95 5.66 -5.28
N VAL A 46 -5.17 5.49 -4.75
CA VAL A 46 -5.52 4.39 -3.83
C VAL A 46 -5.32 3.04 -4.50
N GLU A 47 -5.77 2.86 -5.74
CA GLU A 47 -5.60 1.60 -6.49
C GLU A 47 -4.13 1.29 -6.79
N MET A 48 -3.32 2.31 -7.12
CA MET A 48 -1.88 2.14 -7.31
C MET A 48 -1.18 1.68 -6.02
N ILE A 49 -1.55 2.27 -4.89
CA ILE A 49 -1.01 1.88 -3.58
C ILE A 49 -1.51 0.48 -3.20
N ARG A 50 -2.79 0.16 -3.45
CA ARG A 50 -3.36 -1.19 -3.23
C ARG A 50 -2.57 -2.25 -3.97
N GLY A 51 -2.30 -2.05 -5.26
CA GLY A 51 -1.49 -2.97 -6.07
C GLY A 51 -0.08 -3.16 -5.52
N THR A 52 0.54 -2.08 -5.02
CA THR A 52 1.84 -2.12 -4.37
C THR A 52 1.79 -2.93 -3.07
N CYS A 53 0.78 -2.72 -2.24
CA CYS A 53 0.56 -3.48 -1.01
C CYS A 53 0.42 -4.98 -1.29
N VAL A 54 -0.39 -5.37 -2.27
CA VAL A 54 -0.57 -6.78 -2.66
C VAL A 54 0.74 -7.40 -3.13
N SER A 55 1.49 -6.72 -3.99
CA SER A 55 2.79 -7.20 -4.50
C SER A 55 3.84 -7.38 -3.40
N MET A 56 3.78 -6.56 -2.35
CA MET A 56 4.66 -6.66 -1.19
C MET A 56 4.19 -7.69 -0.15
N GLY A 57 3.03 -8.33 -0.35
CA GLY A 57 2.43 -9.25 0.64
C GLY A 57 1.79 -8.52 1.83
N ILE A 58 1.27 -7.31 1.63
CA ILE A 58 0.47 -6.59 2.63
C ILE A 58 -1.01 -6.87 2.38
N GLU A 59 -1.72 -7.32 3.41
CA GLU A 59 -3.17 -7.53 3.33
C GLU A 59 -3.91 -6.20 3.37
N VAL A 60 -4.83 -5.99 2.43
CA VAL A 60 -5.75 -4.86 2.47
C VAL A 60 -7.06 -5.34 3.06
N LYS A 61 -7.39 -4.87 4.27
CA LYS A 61 -8.66 -5.16 4.94
C LYS A 61 -9.67 -4.09 4.52
N GLY A 62 -10.70 -4.52 3.80
CA GLY A 62 -11.90 -3.74 3.49
C GLY A 62 -12.84 -3.69 4.69
#